data_AF-A0A090Q5R6-F1
#
_entry.id   AF-A0A090Q5R6-F1
#
_cell.length_a   1.000
_cell.length_b   1.000
_cell.length_c   1.000
_cell.angle_alpha   90.00
_cell.angle_beta   90.00
_cell.angle_gamma   90.00
#
_symmetry.space_group_name_H-M   'P 1'
#
loop_
_entity.id
_entity.type
_entity.pdbx_description
1 polymer ?
#
loop_
_entity_poly.entity_id
_entity_poly.type
_entity_poly.pdbx_seq_one_letter_code
_entity_poly.pdbx_strand_id
1 'polypeptide(L)'
;MNFDYFKNDNPLDTGTYDRSHRFNAYLFAGCEFVFHNKFRVGVDVGYGYTQFRNRQSPEQGNGVFRDSGSLLKFRSALEYHFSDSFSMVLSPSFEQGFYDIKASPNLIENFETASFFTLSLGVRYHVDNLSNAQRSRQIITEDQELKDLLSRDHDDLSISEKRRKYFLLKKQKRINRRNARLSNLP
;
A
#
# COMPACT_ATOMS: atom_id res chain seq x y z
N MET A 1 -11.35 -1.57 5.24
CA MET A 1 -12.14 -2.58 5.96
C MET A 1 -11.32 -3.85 6.04
N ASN A 2 -11.24 -4.47 7.22
CA ASN A 2 -10.64 -5.79 7.39
C ASN A 2 -11.66 -6.73 8.04
N PHE A 3 -11.68 -7.99 7.63
CA PHE A 3 -12.54 -9.05 8.18
C PHE A 3 -11.65 -10.23 8.57
N ASP A 4 -11.56 -10.49 9.87
CA ASP A 4 -10.75 -11.57 10.40
C ASP A 4 -11.66 -12.66 10.99
N TYR A 5 -11.28 -13.92 10.77
CA TYR A 5 -11.91 -15.09 11.39
C TYR A 5 -10.93 -15.69 12.40
N PHE A 6 -11.42 -15.94 13.62
CA PHE A 6 -10.63 -16.55 14.67
C PHE A 6 -11.23 -17.91 15.04
N LYS A 7 -10.35 -18.92 15.07
CA LYS A 7 -10.64 -20.16 15.80
C LYS A 7 -10.12 -19.98 17.21
N ASN A 8 -10.97 -20.25 18.20
CA ASN A 8 -10.60 -20.12 19.59
C ASN A 8 -9.94 -21.40 20.10
N ASP A 9 -8.64 -21.35 20.37
CA ASP A 9 -7.87 -22.47 20.90
C ASP A 9 -7.76 -22.45 22.45
N ASN A 10 -8.06 -21.32 23.11
CA ASN A 10 -8.11 -21.23 24.58
C ASN A 10 -9.37 -20.50 25.09
N PRO A 11 -10.44 -21.24 25.42
CA PRO A 11 -11.73 -20.67 25.82
C PRO A 11 -11.71 -19.96 27.18
N LEU A 12 -10.69 -20.19 28.01
CA LEU A 12 -10.54 -19.53 29.32
C LEU A 12 -10.20 -18.03 29.18
N ASP A 13 -9.45 -17.65 28.14
CA ASP A 13 -8.95 -16.27 27.97
C ASP A 13 -9.86 -15.42 27.08
N THR A 14 -10.68 -16.06 26.25
CA THR A 14 -11.40 -15.40 25.15
C THR A 14 -12.90 -15.72 25.12
N GLY A 15 -13.39 -16.55 26.06
CA GLY A 15 -14.78 -16.97 26.17
C GLY A 15 -15.14 -18.13 25.25
N THR A 16 -16.10 -18.97 25.65
CA THR A 16 -16.54 -20.11 24.84
C THR A 16 -17.44 -19.65 23.69
N TYR A 17 -16.82 -19.38 22.53
CA TYR A 17 -17.54 -19.00 21.31
C TYR A 17 -17.23 -19.97 20.18
N ASP A 18 -18.29 -20.42 19.50
CA ASP A 18 -18.18 -21.28 18.32
C ASP A 18 -17.72 -20.47 17.09
N ARG A 19 -18.09 -19.18 17.03
CA ARG A 19 -17.67 -18.26 15.97
C ARG A 19 -17.43 -16.87 16.52
N SER A 20 -16.28 -16.29 16.14
CA SER A 20 -15.97 -14.88 16.37
C SER A 20 -15.59 -14.21 15.06
N HIS A 21 -16.28 -13.11 14.75
CA HIS A 21 -15.96 -12.24 13.63
C HIS A 21 -15.52 -10.88 14.14
N ARG A 22 -14.42 -10.37 13.57
CA ARG A 22 -13.92 -9.03 13.88
C ARG A 22 -14.10 -8.11 12.68
N PHE A 23 -14.63 -6.93 12.94
CA PHE A 23 -14.77 -5.85 11.97
C PHE A 23 -13.99 -4.63 12.46
N ASN A 24 -13.06 -4.15 11.62
CA ASN A 24 -12.24 -2.98 11.93
C ASN A 24 -12.43 -1.88 10.88
N ALA A 25 -12.65 -0.65 11.35
CA ALA A 25 -12.71 0.56 10.55
C ALA A 25 -11.89 1.68 11.21
N TYR A 26 -10.83 2.14 10.55
CA TYR A 26 -9.90 3.10 11.13
C TYR A 26 -9.33 4.05 10.09
N LEU A 27 -8.96 5.25 10.55
CA LEU A 27 -8.16 6.21 9.80
C LEU A 27 -6.69 5.99 10.14
N PHE A 28 -5.80 6.21 9.19
CA PHE A 28 -4.37 6.07 9.38
C PHE A 28 -3.63 7.31 8.88
N ALA A 29 -2.55 7.65 9.58
CA ALA A 29 -1.59 8.66 9.19
C ALA A 29 -0.19 8.08 9.33
N GLY A 30 0.68 8.39 8.38
CA GLY A 30 2.01 7.81 8.35
C GLY A 30 2.94 8.51 7.39
N CYS A 31 4.19 8.09 7.45
CA CYS A 31 5.27 8.58 6.60
C CYS A 31 5.87 7.41 5.85
N GLU A 32 6.34 7.68 4.63
CA GLU A 32 7.04 6.72 3.79
C GLU A 32 8.34 7.33 3.32
N PHE A 33 9.43 6.57 3.44
CA PHE A 33 10.78 6.95 3.03
C PHE A 33 11.24 6.03 1.92
N VAL A 34 11.64 6.62 0.79
CA VAL A 34 12.15 5.89 -0.38
C VAL A 34 13.66 6.05 -0.43
N PHE A 35 14.38 4.93 -0.30
CA PHE A 35 15.84 4.88 -0.36
C PHE A 35 16.29 4.25 -1.67
N HIS A 36 17.04 5.04 -2.46
CA HIS A 36 17.71 4.58 -3.68
C HIS A 36 16.81 3.86 -4.70
N ASN A 37 15.50 4.19 -4.70
CA ASN A 37 14.46 3.55 -5.52
C ASN A 37 14.37 2.01 -5.39
N LYS A 38 15.04 1.42 -4.40
CA LYS A 38 15.08 -0.03 -4.15
C LYS A 38 14.41 -0.41 -2.84
N PHE A 39 14.54 0.43 -1.83
CA PHE A 39 13.92 0.19 -0.53
C PHE A 39 12.90 1.27 -0.24
N ARG A 40 11.77 0.86 0.30
CA ARG A 40 10.72 1.74 0.76
C ARG A 40 10.37 1.33 2.19
N VAL A 41 10.47 2.27 3.11
CA VAL A 41 10.19 2.05 4.53
C VAL A 41 9.01 2.93 4.90
N GLY A 42 7.93 2.30 5.36
CA GLY A 42 6.73 2.98 5.80
C GLY A 42 6.49 2.76 7.28
N VAL A 43 5.99 3.79 7.96
CA VAL A 43 5.44 3.67 9.31
C VAL A 43 4.14 4.44 9.36
N ASP A 44 3.09 3.81 9.86
CA ASP A 44 1.79 4.43 10.05
C ASP A 44 1.17 4.06 11.40
N VAL A 45 0.42 5.01 11.92
CA VAL A 45 -0.43 4.84 13.09
C VAL A 45 -1.88 5.10 12.66
N GLY A 46 -2.78 4.25 13.14
CA GLY A 46 -4.20 4.38 12.90
C GLY A 46 -5.00 4.33 14.18
N TYR A 47 -6.09 5.07 14.19
CA TYR A 47 -7.08 5.04 15.26
C TYR A 47 -8.48 4.91 14.67
N GLY A 48 -9.33 4.13 15.33
CA GLY A 48 -10.68 3.95 14.86
C GLY A 48 -11.51 3.01 15.71
N TYR A 49 -12.43 2.33 15.04
CA TYR A 49 -13.47 1.49 15.59
C TYR A 49 -13.17 0.01 15.33
N THR A 50 -13.45 -0.81 16.33
CA THR A 50 -13.42 -2.28 16.26
C THR A 50 -14.71 -2.85 16.82
N GLN A 51 -15.16 -3.96 16.24
CA GLN A 51 -16.32 -4.70 16.72
C GLN A 51 -16.06 -6.20 16.62
N PHE A 52 -16.31 -6.89 17.73
CA PHE A 52 -16.46 -8.33 17.76
C PHE A 52 -17.93 -8.72 17.72
N ARG A 53 -18.23 -9.71 16.87
CA ARG A 53 -19.50 -10.41 16.87
C ARG A 53 -19.23 -11.87 17.22
N ASN A 54 -19.56 -12.23 18.45
CA ASN A 54 -19.33 -13.54 19.01
C ASN A 54 -20.65 -14.33 19.05
N ARG A 55 -20.58 -15.62 18.73
CA ARG A 55 -21.73 -16.54 18.80
C ARG A 55 -21.34 -17.76 19.63
N GLN A 56 -22.15 -18.06 20.63
CA GLN A 56 -22.02 -19.27 21.44
C GLN A 56 -22.56 -20.50 20.71
N SER A 57 -22.09 -21.67 21.12
CA SER A 57 -22.59 -22.95 20.60
C SER A 57 -24.05 -23.17 21.03
N PRO A 58 -24.81 -24.03 20.32
CA PRO A 58 -26.16 -24.42 20.72
C PRO A 58 -26.23 -24.99 22.14
N GLU A 59 -25.20 -25.73 22.55
CA GLU A 59 -25.06 -26.34 23.88
C GLU A 59 -24.94 -25.30 25.01
N GLN A 60 -24.55 -24.07 24.67
CA GLN A 60 -24.36 -22.95 25.59
C GLN A 60 -25.48 -21.91 25.51
N GLY A 61 -26.58 -22.24 24.82
CA GLY A 61 -27.75 -21.36 24.71
C GLY A 61 -27.76 -20.45 23.48
N ASN A 62 -26.82 -20.60 22.54
CA ASN A 62 -26.80 -19.91 21.24
C ASN A 62 -26.84 -18.37 21.35
N GLY A 63 -26.26 -17.81 22.42
CA GLY A 63 -26.16 -16.38 22.65
C GLY A 63 -25.35 -15.67 21.55
N VAL A 64 -25.75 -14.44 21.23
CA VAL A 64 -25.03 -13.57 20.28
C VAL A 64 -24.59 -12.32 21.02
N PHE A 65 -23.29 -12.10 21.06
CA PHE A 65 -22.66 -10.95 21.73
C PHE A 65 -22.05 -10.03 20.69
N ARG A 66 -22.18 -8.73 20.94
CA ARG A 66 -21.63 -7.68 20.10
C ARG A 66 -20.89 -6.71 21.00
N ASP A 67 -19.57 -6.82 20.94
CA ASP A 67 -18.67 -6.05 21.76
C ASP A 67 -17.96 -5.06 20.84
N SER A 68 -18.05 -3.78 21.15
CA SER A 68 -17.46 -2.73 20.31
C SER A 68 -16.52 -1.86 21.10
N GLY A 69 -15.60 -1.22 20.40
CA GLY A 69 -14.53 -0.50 21.03
C GLY A 69 -13.78 0.41 20.11
N SER A 70 -12.75 1.02 20.68
CA SER A 70 -11.75 1.75 19.91
C SER A 70 -10.54 0.86 19.61
N LEU A 71 -9.87 1.16 18.51
CA LEU A 71 -8.71 0.43 18.00
C LEU A 71 -7.58 1.41 17.77
N LEU A 72 -6.43 1.16 18.38
CA LEU A 72 -5.17 1.77 18.02
C LEU A 72 -4.35 0.75 17.23
N LYS A 73 -3.83 1.14 16.08
CA LYS A 73 -3.03 0.28 15.21
C LYS A 73 -1.72 0.97 14.88
N PHE A 74 -0.63 0.24 15.00
CA PHE A 74 0.68 0.63 14.54
C PHE A 74 1.13 -0.37 13.47
N ARG A 75 1.64 0.13 12.35
CA ARG A 75 2.16 -0.70 11.28
C ARG A 75 3.47 -0.13 10.80
N SER A 76 4.45 -1.01 10.60
CA SER A 76 5.61 -0.68 9.79
C SER A 76 5.62 -1.57 8.55
N ALA A 77 6.30 -1.10 7.51
CA ALA A 77 6.45 -1.81 6.26
C ALA A 77 7.87 -1.61 5.73
N LEU A 78 8.49 -2.71 5.31
CA LEU A 78 9.72 -2.72 4.54
C LEU A 78 9.40 -3.34 3.19
N GLU A 79 9.63 -2.58 2.13
CA GLU A 79 9.41 -3.00 0.76
C GLU A 79 10.73 -2.96 -0.01
N TYR A 80 11.06 -4.06 -0.69
CA TYR A 80 12.25 -4.21 -1.52
C TYR A 80 11.85 -4.45 -2.98
N HIS A 81 12.22 -3.51 -3.84
CA HIS A 81 12.04 -3.59 -5.29
C HIS A 81 13.20 -4.38 -5.91
N PHE A 82 12.92 -5.63 -6.30
CA PHE A 82 13.86 -6.46 -7.05
C PHE A 82 13.69 -6.34 -8.57
N SER A 83 12.58 -5.76 -9.03
CA SER A 83 12.36 -5.39 -10.43
C SER A 83 11.48 -4.16 -10.55
N ASP A 84 11.38 -3.58 -11.74
CA ASP A 84 10.51 -2.42 -12.01
C ASP A 84 9.03 -2.74 -11.72
N SER A 85 8.63 -4.00 -11.87
CA SER A 85 7.23 -4.43 -11.78
C SER A 85 6.89 -5.16 -10.49
N PHE A 86 7.88 -5.64 -9.75
CA PHE A 86 7.64 -6.46 -8.56
C PHE A 86 8.47 -5.99 -7.37
N SER A 87 7.85 -6.04 -6.20
CA SER A 87 8.50 -5.83 -4.92
C SER A 87 8.08 -6.89 -3.90
N MET A 88 8.96 -7.15 -2.93
CA MET A 88 8.66 -7.96 -1.76
C MET A 88 8.32 -7.01 -0.60
N VAL A 89 7.28 -7.32 0.17
CA VAL A 89 6.79 -6.48 1.26
C VAL A 89 6.74 -7.32 2.54
N LEU A 90 7.42 -6.83 3.58
CA LEU A 90 7.32 -7.30 4.96
C LEU A 90 6.61 -6.22 5.77
N SER A 91 5.51 -6.55 6.44
CA SER A 91 4.74 -5.58 7.23
C SER A 91 4.28 -6.19 8.55
N PRO A 92 5.04 -5.99 9.64
CA PRO A 92 4.54 -6.24 10.98
C PRO A 92 3.55 -5.14 11.38
N SER A 93 2.49 -5.54 12.06
CA SER A 93 1.53 -4.61 12.67
C SER A 93 1.17 -5.05 14.07
N PHE A 94 1.05 -4.07 14.95
CA PHE A 94 0.55 -4.22 16.30
C PHE A 94 -0.79 -3.49 16.42
N GLU A 95 -1.78 -4.15 17.00
CA GLU A 95 -3.12 -3.63 17.19
C GLU A 95 -3.50 -3.73 18.66
N GLN A 96 -4.00 -2.66 19.25
CA GLN A 96 -4.56 -2.61 20.59
C GLN A 96 -6.03 -2.20 20.49
N GLY A 97 -6.93 -3.11 20.86
CA GLY A 97 -8.35 -2.83 21.00
C GLY A 97 -8.70 -2.51 22.45
N PHE A 98 -9.59 -1.52 22.63
CA PHE A 98 -10.20 -1.12 23.90
C PHE A 98 -11.71 -1.27 23.75
N TYR A 99 -12.27 -2.34 24.31
CA TYR A 99 -13.65 -2.77 24.15
C TYR A 99 -14.50 -2.41 25.36
N ASP A 100 -15.74 -2.02 25.11
CA ASP A 100 -16.76 -1.85 26.13
C ASP A 100 -17.52 -3.17 26.29
N ILE A 101 -16.97 -4.08 27.12
CA ILE A 101 -17.53 -5.42 27.35
C ILE A 101 -18.23 -5.47 28.70
N LYS A 102 -19.51 -5.82 28.69
CA LYS A 102 -20.28 -6.05 29.92
C LYS A 102 -20.00 -7.46 30.44
N ALA A 103 -18.97 -7.60 31.28
CA ALA A 103 -18.60 -8.85 31.94
C ALA A 103 -18.75 -8.76 33.48
N SER A 104 -18.69 -9.91 34.16
CA SER A 104 -18.60 -9.95 35.63
C SER A 104 -17.37 -9.17 36.11
N PRO A 105 -17.43 -8.45 37.25
CA PRO A 105 -16.33 -7.62 37.75
C PRO A 105 -14.97 -8.33 37.85
N ASN A 106 -14.99 -9.65 38.10
CA ASN A 106 -13.77 -10.47 38.20
C ASN A 106 -13.14 -10.83 36.84
N LEU A 107 -13.81 -10.55 35.74
CA LEU A 107 -13.40 -10.91 34.38
C LEU A 107 -13.21 -9.69 33.47
N ILE A 108 -13.68 -8.51 33.90
CA ILE A 108 -13.80 -7.35 33.04
C ILE A 108 -12.45 -6.83 32.55
N GLU A 109 -11.44 -6.78 33.43
CA GLU A 109 -10.08 -6.31 33.09
C GLU A 109 -9.41 -7.17 32.00
N ASN A 110 -9.72 -8.47 31.95
CA ASN A 110 -9.15 -9.39 30.97
C ASN A 110 -9.80 -9.28 29.58
N PHE A 111 -11.04 -8.77 29.50
CA PHE A 111 -11.82 -8.72 28.27
C PHE A 111 -11.90 -7.32 27.65
N GLU A 112 -11.72 -6.25 28.44
CA GLU A 112 -11.78 -4.87 27.95
C GLU A 112 -10.62 -4.49 27.02
N THR A 113 -9.50 -5.22 27.07
CA THR A 113 -8.36 -4.94 26.19
C THR A 113 -7.92 -6.18 25.43
N ALA A 114 -7.57 -6.02 24.16
CA ALA A 114 -6.99 -7.10 23.38
C ALA A 114 -5.86 -6.59 22.48
N SER A 115 -4.74 -7.29 22.51
CA SER A 115 -3.55 -6.98 21.71
C SER A 115 -3.37 -8.02 20.62
N PHE A 116 -3.11 -7.58 19.40
CA PHE A 116 -2.84 -8.47 18.27
C PHE A 116 -1.52 -8.08 17.62
N PHE A 117 -0.71 -9.08 17.33
CA PHE A 117 0.49 -8.94 16.51
C PHE A 117 0.30 -9.74 15.23
N THR A 118 0.42 -9.06 14.09
CA THR A 118 0.28 -9.68 12.77
C THR A 118 1.55 -9.42 11.97
N LEU A 119 2.14 -10.49 11.43
CA LEU A 119 3.27 -10.40 10.51
C LEU A 119 2.78 -10.74 9.09
N SER A 120 2.84 -9.76 8.19
CA SER A 120 2.48 -9.96 6.78
C SER A 120 3.74 -10.04 5.93
N LEU A 121 3.82 -11.04 5.06
CA LEU A 121 4.84 -11.15 4.03
C LEU A 121 4.19 -11.42 2.68
N GLY A 122 4.58 -10.68 1.65
CA GLY A 122 3.99 -10.84 0.32
C GLY A 122 4.81 -10.24 -0.80
N VAL A 123 4.30 -10.41 -2.02
CA VAL A 123 4.84 -9.82 -3.25
C VAL A 123 3.78 -8.88 -3.82
N ARG A 124 4.21 -7.69 -4.26
CA ARG A 124 3.35 -6.67 -4.87
C ARG A 124 3.74 -6.48 -6.33
N TYR A 125 2.72 -6.37 -7.19
CA TYR A 125 2.87 -6.04 -8.60
C TYR A 125 2.50 -4.57 -8.86
N HIS A 126 3.37 -3.85 -9.56
CA HIS A 126 3.25 -2.42 -9.86
C HIS A 126 2.90 -2.22 -11.33
N VAL A 127 1.65 -1.83 -11.62
CA VAL A 127 1.16 -1.61 -12.99
C VAL A 127 1.76 -0.35 -13.62
N ASP A 128 1.95 0.71 -12.83
CA ASP A 128 2.32 2.03 -13.35
C ASP A 128 3.75 2.07 -13.92
N ASN A 129 4.66 1.26 -13.37
CA ASN A 129 6.06 1.23 -13.77
C ASN A 129 6.28 0.60 -15.15
N LEU A 130 5.39 -0.27 -15.64
CA LEU A 130 5.51 -0.82 -17.00
C LEU A 130 5.38 0.30 -18.04
N SER A 131 4.40 1.20 -17.85
CA SER A 131 4.14 2.30 -18.77
C SER A 131 5.28 3.34 -18.75
N ASN A 132 5.85 3.60 -17.57
CA ASN A 132 6.96 4.54 -17.42
C ASN A 132 8.26 3.96 -17.97
N ALA A 133 8.55 2.68 -17.75
CA ALA A 133 9.72 2.01 -18.33
C ALA A 133 9.66 1.97 -19.87
N GLN A 134 8.48 1.68 -20.45
CA GLN A 134 8.27 1.73 -21.90
C GLN A 134 8.47 3.15 -22.46
N ARG A 135 7.90 4.17 -21.79
CA ARG A 135 8.09 5.57 -22.17
C ARG A 135 9.55 6.01 -22.09
N SER A 136 10.27 5.64 -21.03
CA SER A 136 11.69 5.95 -20.86
C SER A 136 12.55 5.33 -21.97
N ARG A 137 12.30 4.06 -22.31
CA ARG A 137 12.99 3.39 -23.43
C ARG A 137 12.70 4.10 -24.76
N GLN A 138 11.45 4.44 -25.02
CA GLN A 138 11.06 5.16 -26.24
C GLN A 138 11.73 6.54 -26.36
N ILE A 139 11.85 7.28 -25.26
CA ILE A 139 12.54 8.58 -25.24
C ILE A 139 14.02 8.42 -25.57
N ILE A 140 14.70 7.42 -25.00
CA ILE A 140 16.12 7.15 -25.29
C ILE A 140 16.34 6.83 -26.78
N THR A 141 15.47 6.01 -27.37
CA THR A 141 15.55 5.67 -28.80
C THR A 141 15.30 6.88 -29.69
N GLU A 142 14.29 7.70 -29.36
CA GLU A 142 13.99 8.94 -30.11
C GLU A 142 15.13 9.98 -30.01
N ASP A 143 15.80 10.08 -28.85
CA ASP A 143 16.95 10.98 -28.66
C ASP A 143 18.18 10.49 -29.43
N GLN A 144 18.42 9.18 -29.49
CA GLN A 144 19.48 8.60 -30.34
C GLN A 144 19.19 8.83 -31.83
N GLU A 145 17.94 8.59 -32.27
CA GLU A 145 17.49 8.84 -33.64
C GLU A 145 17.66 10.33 -34.02
N LEU A 146 17.31 11.24 -33.11
CA LEU A 146 17.47 12.67 -33.35
C LEU A 146 18.95 13.08 -33.46
N LYS A 147 19.83 12.51 -32.63
CA LYS A 147 21.28 12.77 -32.70
C LYS A 147 21.87 12.32 -34.04
N ASP A 148 21.46 11.16 -34.54
CA ASP A 148 21.89 10.63 -35.84
C ASP A 148 21.37 11.48 -37.02
N LEU A 149 20.12 11.95 -36.94
CA LEU A 149 19.55 12.87 -37.94
C LEU A 149 20.16 14.28 -37.88
N LEU A 150 20.80 14.66 -36.77
CA LEU A 150 21.49 15.93 -36.61
C LEU A 150 22.95 15.86 -37.06
N SER A 151 23.59 14.69 -37.02
CA SER A 151 24.97 14.50 -37.46
C SER A 151 25.12 14.41 -38.99
N ARG A 152 24.04 14.05 -39.71
CA ARG A 152 24.00 13.98 -41.17
C ARG A 152 23.68 15.33 -41.81
N ASP A 153 24.31 15.59 -42.96
CA ASP A 153 24.07 16.82 -43.71
C ASP A 153 22.63 16.90 -44.24
N HIS A 154 22.10 18.12 -44.30
CA HIS A 154 20.68 18.32 -44.60
C HIS A 154 20.30 17.79 -45.99
N ASP A 155 21.20 17.91 -46.96
CA ASP A 155 20.93 17.55 -48.35
C ASP A 155 21.02 16.03 -48.59
N ASP A 156 21.66 15.30 -47.68
CA ASP A 156 21.77 13.84 -47.70
C ASP A 156 20.57 13.12 -47.05
N LEU A 157 19.64 13.88 -46.45
CA LEU A 157 18.44 13.34 -45.82
C LEU A 157 17.30 13.18 -46.84
N SER A 158 16.68 12.01 -46.83
CA SER A 158 15.43 11.78 -47.56
C SER A 158 14.30 12.70 -47.06
N ILE A 159 13.28 12.91 -47.89
CA ILE A 159 12.10 13.72 -47.53
C ILE A 159 11.42 13.18 -46.25
N SER A 160 11.39 11.86 -46.08
CA SER A 160 10.87 11.20 -44.86
C SER A 160 11.71 11.54 -43.62
N GLU A 161 13.04 11.47 -43.72
CA GLU A 161 13.95 11.77 -42.61
C GLU A 161 13.90 13.25 -42.23
N LYS A 162 13.79 14.16 -43.22
CA LYS A 162 13.59 15.60 -42.96
C LYS A 162 12.30 15.87 -42.16
N ARG A 163 11.20 15.22 -42.54
CA ARG A 163 9.93 15.31 -41.79
C ARG A 163 10.07 14.74 -40.38
N ARG A 164 10.70 13.57 -40.25
CA ARG A 164 10.96 12.91 -38.97
C ARG A 164 11.77 13.81 -38.03
N LYS A 165 12.89 14.37 -38.51
CA LYS A 165 13.73 15.36 -37.81
C LYS A 165 12.92 16.56 -37.33
N TYR A 166 12.06 17.13 -38.18
CA TYR A 166 11.18 18.23 -37.80
C TYR A 166 10.24 17.87 -36.64
N PHE A 167 9.59 16.70 -36.69
CA PHE A 167 8.68 16.27 -35.64
C PHE A 167 9.39 15.98 -34.31
N LEU A 168 10.57 15.35 -34.34
CA LEU A 168 11.38 15.10 -33.16
C LEU A 168 11.83 16.41 -32.50
N LEU A 169 12.35 17.37 -33.28
CA LEU A 169 12.71 18.71 -32.78
C LEU A 169 11.50 19.46 -32.19
N LYS A 170 10.33 19.38 -32.85
CA LYS A 170 9.10 19.98 -32.35
C LYS A 170 8.65 19.36 -31.03
N LYS A 171 8.80 18.03 -30.89
CA LYS A 171 8.49 17.29 -29.65
C LYS A 171 9.44 17.71 -28.52
N GLN A 172 10.75 17.78 -28.78
CA GLN A 172 11.74 18.19 -27.78
C GLN A 172 11.53 19.63 -27.30
N LYS A 173 11.21 20.57 -28.21
CA LYS A 173 10.81 21.94 -27.83
C LYS A 173 9.58 21.98 -26.90
N ARG A 174 8.60 21.10 -27.10
CA ARG A 174 7.43 21.02 -26.21
C ARG A 174 7.80 20.50 -24.82
N ILE A 175 8.67 19.49 -24.74
CA ILE A 175 9.18 18.95 -23.48
C ILE A 175 9.95 20.03 -22.71
N ASN A 176 10.85 20.75 -23.37
CA ASN A 176 11.63 21.82 -22.74
C ASN A 176 10.73 22.94 -22.19
N ARG A 177 9.67 23.32 -22.93
CA ARG A 177 8.67 24.30 -22.43
C ARG A 177 7.91 23.80 -21.21
N ARG A 178 7.57 22.52 -21.15
CA ARG A 178 6.90 21.91 -19.99
C ARG A 178 7.83 21.90 -18.77
N ASN A 179 9.09 21.50 -18.96
CA ASN A 179 10.08 21.44 -17.88
C ASN A 179 10.41 22.84 -17.34
N ALA A 180 10.54 23.84 -18.22
CA ALA A 180 10.76 25.23 -17.82
C ALA A 180 9.60 25.82 -17.00
N ARG A 181 8.36 25.36 -17.23
CA ARG A 181 7.20 25.74 -16.39
C ARG A 181 7.22 25.06 -15.02
N LEU A 182 7.75 23.85 -14.95
CA LEU A 182 7.87 23.10 -13.69
C LEU A 182 9.01 23.60 -12.81
N SER A 183 10.11 24.10 -13.41
CA SER A 183 11.25 24.66 -12.67
C SER A 183 11.04 26.09 -12.16
N ASN A 184 10.02 26.79 -12.66
CA ASN A 184 9.68 28.17 -12.28
C ASN A 184 8.48 28.26 -11.33
N LEU A 185 8.07 27.13 -10.74
CA LEU A 185 7.11 27.11 -9.63
C LEU A 185 7.89 27.45 -8.33
N PRO A 186 7.41 28.40 -7.51
CA PRO A 186 8.05 28.79 -6.26
C PRO A 186 8.09 27.65 -5.24
#